data_AF-A0A8H6APW6-F1
#
_entry.id   AF-A0A8H6APW6-F1
#
_cell.length_a   1.000
_cell.length_b   1.000
_cell.length_c   1.000
_cell.angle_alpha   90.00
_cell.angle_beta   90.00
_cell.angle_gamma   90.00
#
_symmetry.space_group_name_H-M   'P 1'
#
loop_
_entity.id
_entity.type
_entity.pdbx_description
1 polymer ?
#
loop_
_entity_poly.entity_id
_entity_poly.type
_entity_poly.pdbx_seq_one_letter_code
_entity_poly.pdbx_strand_id
1 'polypeptide(L)'
;MAFDCVSPQKSRMKIYARCPDIRLASVMRIISIFVDNSKITNGLEELRMLWNLVFTCVDQGQAGHVPYKAHITSGILYHFEVRPSSFKVTAKVYLPVKHYAKDDLFIAKGLQTFFNKRRGSQDQSARDFMGVLDKMCTYRCLEATTGLQAYISCKIENDSLEITSYLSPEIYNDRRWSHGKPTI
;
A
#
# COMPACT_ATOMS: atom_id res chain seq x y z
N MET A 1 -16.41 -7.65 -4.01
CA MET A 1 -16.37 -7.17 -5.41
C MET A 1 -16.82 -5.72 -5.45
N ALA A 2 -16.47 -4.96 -6.49
CA ALA A 2 -16.96 -3.60 -6.69
C ALA A 2 -17.20 -3.30 -8.17
N PHE A 3 -18.09 -2.36 -8.44
CA PHE A 3 -18.40 -1.84 -9.77
C PHE A 3 -18.37 -0.33 -9.76
N ASP A 4 -18.09 0.28 -10.91
CA ASP A 4 -18.24 1.72 -11.06
C ASP A 4 -19.72 2.05 -11.32
N CYS A 5 -20.26 3.08 -10.64
CA CYS A 5 -21.64 3.56 -10.81
C CYS A 5 -21.78 4.44 -12.06
N VAL A 6 -21.53 3.85 -13.23
CA VAL A 6 -21.66 4.47 -14.56
C VAL A 6 -22.40 3.52 -15.50
N SER A 7 -22.62 3.92 -16.76
CA SER A 7 -23.27 3.03 -17.74
C SER A 7 -22.53 1.68 -17.83
N PRO A 8 -23.23 0.54 -17.97
CA PRO A 8 -22.61 -0.79 -17.93
C PRO A 8 -21.42 -0.95 -18.89
N GLN A 9 -21.50 -0.36 -20.08
CA GLN A 9 -20.45 -0.42 -21.11
C GLN A 9 -19.16 0.30 -20.70
N LYS A 10 -19.24 1.25 -19.75
CA LYS A 10 -18.12 1.99 -19.17
C LYS A 10 -17.72 1.48 -17.78
N SER A 11 -18.57 0.66 -17.15
CA SER A 11 -18.34 0.17 -15.79
C SER A 11 -17.23 -0.88 -15.78
N ARG A 12 -16.43 -0.83 -14.72
CA ARG A 12 -15.35 -1.80 -14.48
C ARG A 12 -15.76 -2.70 -13.34
N MET A 13 -15.58 -4.01 -13.52
CA MET A 13 -15.73 -4.95 -12.43
C MET A 13 -14.37 -5.15 -11.75
N LYS A 14 -14.35 -5.02 -10.42
CA LYS A 14 -13.17 -5.23 -9.57
C LYS A 14 -13.42 -6.42 -8.65
N ILE A 15 -12.67 -7.49 -8.86
CA ILE A 15 -12.70 -8.69 -8.01
C ILE A 15 -11.58 -8.57 -6.98
N TYR A 16 -11.92 -8.70 -5.70
CA TYR A 16 -10.96 -8.58 -4.62
C TYR A 16 -10.70 -9.96 -4.02
N ALA A 17 -9.43 -10.33 -3.91
CA ALA A 17 -9.00 -11.60 -3.34
C ALA A 17 -7.89 -11.35 -2.32
N ARG A 18 -7.97 -12.02 -1.17
CA ARG A 18 -6.99 -11.90 -0.09
C ARG A 18 -6.16 -13.17 -0.04
N CYS A 19 -4.85 -13.03 0.00
CA CYS A 19 -3.90 -14.12 0.08
C CYS A 19 -3.11 -14.03 1.40
N PRO A 20 -3.09 -15.09 2.22
CA PRO A 20 -2.31 -15.11 3.46
C PRO A 20 -0.80 -15.22 3.21
N ASP A 21 -0.37 -15.51 1.97
CA ASP A 21 1.04 -15.59 1.59
C ASP A 21 1.63 -14.18 1.39
N ILE A 22 2.49 -13.76 2.32
CA ILE A 22 3.09 -12.42 2.39
C ILE A 22 4.58 -12.50 2.04
N ARG A 23 4.86 -13.11 0.89
CA ARG A 23 6.20 -13.14 0.29
C ARG A 23 6.24 -12.23 -0.91
N LEU A 24 7.28 -11.42 -1.03
CA LEU A 24 7.50 -10.59 -2.21
C LEU A 24 7.42 -11.41 -3.51
N ALA A 25 7.99 -12.61 -3.54
CA ALA A 25 7.93 -13.49 -4.72
C ALA A 25 6.49 -13.89 -5.11
N SER A 26 5.61 -14.09 -4.13
CA SER A 26 4.19 -14.39 -4.36
C SER A 26 3.47 -13.17 -4.94
N VAL A 27 3.76 -11.99 -4.39
CA VAL A 27 3.24 -10.70 -4.85
C VAL A 27 3.68 -10.40 -6.29
N MET A 28 4.97 -10.54 -6.59
CA MET A 28 5.51 -10.34 -7.94
C MET A 28 4.90 -11.32 -8.95
N ARG A 29 4.71 -12.58 -8.57
CA ARG A 29 4.05 -13.58 -9.42
C ARG A 29 2.60 -13.22 -9.74
N ILE A 30 1.84 -12.78 -8.74
CA ILE A 30 0.41 -12.47 -8.93
C ILE A 30 0.21 -11.17 -9.70
N ILE A 31 1.01 -10.13 -9.43
CA ILE A 31 0.88 -8.85 -10.15
C ILE A 31 1.22 -8.98 -11.64
N SER A 32 2.09 -9.94 -11.99
CA SER A 32 2.51 -10.17 -13.37
C SER A 32 1.73 -11.27 -14.10
N ILE A 33 0.75 -11.92 -13.46
CA ILE A 33 0.10 -13.14 -13.99
C ILE A 33 -0.57 -12.96 -15.37
N PHE A 34 -0.96 -11.74 -15.73
CA PHE A 34 -1.62 -11.41 -17.01
C PHE A 34 -0.74 -10.60 -17.97
N VAL A 35 0.55 -10.43 -17.66
CA VAL A 35 1.47 -9.59 -18.43
C VAL A 35 2.79 -10.34 -18.65
N ASP A 36 3.37 -10.18 -19.82
CA ASP A 36 4.73 -10.65 -20.07
C ASP A 36 5.72 -9.90 -19.18
N ASN A 37 6.41 -10.62 -18.29
CA ASN A 37 7.36 -10.05 -17.35
C ASN A 37 8.43 -9.18 -18.02
N SER A 38 8.85 -9.51 -19.25
CA SER A 38 9.85 -8.72 -19.98
C SER A 38 9.40 -7.27 -20.23
N LYS A 39 8.09 -7.03 -20.29
CA LYS A 39 7.48 -5.70 -20.53
C LYS A 39 7.29 -4.87 -19.26
N ILE A 40 7.51 -5.45 -18.09
CA ILE A 40 7.25 -4.81 -16.79
C ILE A 40 8.43 -4.96 -15.80
N THR A 41 9.64 -5.15 -16.33
CA THR A 41 10.84 -5.40 -15.53
C THR A 41 11.16 -4.26 -14.57
N ASN A 42 11.07 -3.00 -15.01
CA ASN A 42 11.33 -1.84 -14.16
C ASN A 42 10.22 -1.67 -13.13
N GLY A 43 8.95 -1.85 -13.52
CA GLY A 43 7.83 -1.79 -12.57
C GLY A 43 7.92 -2.86 -11.46
N LEU A 44 8.42 -4.05 -11.79
CA LEU A 44 8.69 -5.11 -10.82
C LEU A 44 9.86 -4.76 -9.89
N GLU A 45 10.91 -4.09 -10.40
CA GLU A 45 12.01 -3.59 -9.59
C GLU A 45 11.55 -2.51 -8.60
N GLU A 46 10.74 -1.57 -9.07
CA GLU A 46 10.16 -0.53 -8.24
C GLU A 46 9.27 -1.13 -7.15
N LEU A 47 8.48 -2.16 -7.47
CA LEU A 47 7.68 -2.86 -6.46
C LEU A 47 8.55 -3.51 -5.37
N ARG A 48 9.66 -4.14 -5.77
CA ARG A 48 10.63 -4.70 -4.81
C ARG A 48 11.28 -3.62 -3.96
N MET A 49 11.68 -2.51 -4.58
CA MET A 49 12.24 -1.36 -3.86
C MET A 49 11.25 -0.83 -2.83
N LEU A 50 9.99 -0.61 -3.22
CA LEU A 50 8.94 -0.13 -2.34
C LEU A 50 8.70 -1.11 -1.19
N TRP A 51 8.59 -2.41 -1.47
CA TRP A 51 8.41 -3.46 -0.47
C TRP A 51 9.44 -3.35 0.67
N ASN A 52 10.72 -3.24 0.31
CA ASN A 52 11.82 -3.13 1.26
C ASN A 52 11.82 -1.81 2.05
N LEU A 53 11.21 -0.76 1.50
CA LEU A 53 11.14 0.55 2.14
C LEU A 53 9.95 0.69 3.10
N VAL A 54 8.86 -0.06 2.91
CA VAL A 54 7.63 0.09 3.71
C VAL A 54 7.36 -1.05 4.68
N PHE A 55 8.00 -2.21 4.50
CA PHE A 55 7.92 -3.31 5.45
C PHE A 55 9.23 -3.48 6.22
N THR A 56 9.10 -3.87 7.49
CA THR A 56 10.21 -4.40 8.26
C THR A 56 10.45 -5.84 7.83
N CYS A 57 11.38 -6.07 6.91
CA CYS A 57 11.80 -7.42 6.56
C CYS A 57 12.59 -7.99 7.74
N VAL A 58 12.16 -9.11 8.32
CA VAL A 58 12.93 -9.79 9.36
C VAL A 58 13.98 -10.62 8.65
N ASP A 59 15.25 -10.24 8.79
CA ASP A 59 16.40 -10.81 8.07
C ASP A 59 16.80 -12.21 8.60
N GLN A 60 15.83 -13.10 8.80
CA GLN A 60 16.07 -14.48 9.18
C GLN A 60 15.94 -15.39 7.96
N GLY A 61 16.96 -15.35 7.10
CA GLY A 61 17.26 -16.39 6.09
C GLY A 61 16.30 -16.54 4.90
N GLN A 62 15.13 -15.89 4.89
CA GLN A 62 14.20 -15.85 3.76
C GLN A 62 13.86 -14.40 3.39
N ALA A 63 14.65 -13.84 2.48
CA ALA A 63 14.46 -12.48 1.98
C ALA A 63 13.00 -12.25 1.52
N GLY A 64 12.30 -11.31 2.16
CA GLY A 64 10.98 -10.86 1.74
C GLY A 64 9.78 -11.57 2.39
N HIS A 65 9.98 -12.37 3.44
CA HIS A 65 8.88 -12.91 4.25
C HIS A 65 8.55 -12.00 5.44
N VAL A 66 7.25 -11.81 5.68
CA VAL A 66 6.73 -11.03 6.81
C VAL A 66 5.91 -11.98 7.71
N PRO A 67 5.99 -11.87 9.05
CA PRO A 67 5.33 -12.81 9.95
C PRO A 67 3.81 -12.82 9.76
N TYR A 68 3.19 -14.00 9.88
CA TYR A 68 1.74 -14.14 9.89
C TYR A 68 1.11 -13.36 11.04
N LYS A 69 -0.07 -12.75 10.82
CA LYS A 69 -0.87 -12.09 11.84
C LYS A 69 -2.31 -12.61 11.81
N ALA A 70 -2.82 -13.02 12.96
CA ALA A 70 -4.21 -13.45 13.13
C ALA A 70 -5.16 -12.24 13.19
N HIS A 71 -5.39 -11.59 12.05
CA HIS A 71 -6.33 -10.48 11.91
C HIS A 71 -7.11 -10.64 10.60
N ILE A 72 -8.41 -10.33 10.59
CA ILE A 72 -9.29 -10.55 9.42
C ILE A 72 -8.84 -9.79 8.16
N THR A 73 -8.11 -8.69 8.34
CA THR A 73 -7.52 -7.89 7.26
C THR A 73 -5.99 -8.03 7.16
N SER A 74 -5.43 -9.08 7.74
CA SER A 74 -4.04 -9.49 7.50
C SER A 74 -3.88 -10.13 6.11
N GLY A 75 -2.65 -10.33 5.64
CA GLY A 75 -2.41 -10.87 4.29
C GLY A 75 -2.52 -9.84 3.17
N ILE A 76 -1.97 -10.17 2.01
CA ILE A 76 -1.98 -9.32 0.83
C ILE A 76 -3.37 -9.31 0.21
N LEU A 77 -3.87 -8.14 -0.13
CA LEU A 77 -5.12 -7.98 -0.88
C LEU A 77 -4.78 -7.66 -2.34
N TYR A 78 -5.42 -8.35 -3.26
CA TYR A 78 -5.34 -8.08 -4.69
C TYR A 78 -6.68 -7.56 -5.18
N HIS A 79 -6.66 -6.67 -6.17
CA HIS A 79 -7.80 -6.47 -7.05
C HIS A 79 -7.44 -6.88 -8.48
N PHE A 80 -8.41 -7.45 -9.16
CA PHE A 80 -8.37 -7.71 -10.59
C PHE A 80 -9.47 -6.89 -11.26
N GLU A 81 -9.07 -6.01 -12.17
CA GLU A 81 -9.98 -5.14 -12.93
C GLU A 81 -10.24 -5.73 -14.30
N VAL A 82 -11.51 -5.84 -14.68
CA VAL A 82 -11.96 -6.23 -16.02
C VAL A 82 -12.92 -5.20 -16.59
N ARG A 83 -12.90 -5.06 -17.92
CA ARG A 83 -13.69 -4.09 -18.68
C ARG A 83 -14.53 -4.81 -19.74
N PRO A 84 -15.79 -4.44 -19.97
CA PRO A 84 -16.62 -5.06 -21.00
C PRO A 84 -16.01 -5.03 -22.41
N SER A 85 -15.28 -3.97 -22.74
CA SER A 85 -14.67 -3.74 -24.06
C SER A 85 -13.22 -4.19 -24.18
N SER A 86 -12.66 -4.91 -23.20
CA SER A 86 -11.26 -5.33 -23.22
C SER A 86 -11.04 -6.70 -22.60
N PHE A 87 -10.22 -7.52 -23.26
CA PHE A 87 -9.73 -8.78 -22.70
C PHE A 87 -8.57 -8.58 -21.70
N LYS A 88 -8.07 -7.35 -21.52
CA LYS A 88 -7.00 -7.05 -20.57
C LYS A 88 -7.55 -7.15 -19.14
N VAL A 89 -6.90 -7.97 -18.32
CA VAL A 89 -7.08 -8.00 -16.87
C VAL A 89 -5.94 -7.24 -16.22
N THR A 90 -6.26 -6.23 -15.41
CA THR A 90 -5.25 -5.48 -14.67
C THR A 90 -5.21 -5.95 -13.23
N ALA A 91 -4.04 -6.38 -12.76
CA ALA A 91 -3.81 -6.71 -11.36
C ALA A 91 -3.29 -5.49 -10.59
N LYS A 92 -3.85 -5.26 -9.39
CA LYS A 92 -3.33 -4.32 -8.40
C LYS A 92 -3.13 -5.05 -7.08
N VAL A 93 -2.03 -4.77 -6.39
CA VAL A 93 -1.77 -5.26 -5.05
C VAL A 93 -2.01 -4.17 -4.02
N TYR A 94 -2.46 -4.52 -2.82
CA TYR A 94 -2.61 -3.67 -1.66
C TYR A 94 -1.69 -4.21 -0.58
N LEU A 95 -0.62 -3.47 -0.29
CA LEU A 95 0.35 -3.78 0.76
C LEU A 95 -0.24 -3.36 2.12
N PRO A 96 -0.54 -4.29 3.03
CA PRO A 96 -1.17 -4.01 4.34
C PRO A 96 -0.17 -3.43 5.36
N VAL A 97 0.35 -2.23 5.10
CA VAL A 97 1.38 -1.58 5.93
C VAL A 97 0.95 -1.36 7.39
N LYS A 98 -0.35 -1.18 7.66
CA LYS A 98 -0.88 -1.14 9.04
C LYS A 98 -0.54 -2.39 9.86
N HIS A 99 -0.38 -3.54 9.19
CA HIS A 99 -0.12 -4.80 9.88
C HIS A 99 1.35 -5.14 9.95
N TYR A 100 2.20 -4.63 9.06
CA TYR A 100 3.55 -5.19 8.89
C TYR A 100 4.67 -4.18 8.73
N ALA A 101 4.35 -2.89 8.77
CA ALA A 101 5.35 -1.86 8.94
C ALA A 101 5.68 -1.68 10.42
N LYS A 102 6.75 -0.93 10.68
CA LYS A 102 7.18 -0.56 12.03
C LYS A 102 6.20 0.40 12.71
N ASP A 103 5.92 1.51 12.03
CA ASP A 103 5.11 2.64 12.49
C ASP A 103 4.74 3.53 11.29
N ASP A 104 3.86 4.51 11.47
CA ASP A 104 3.41 5.39 10.38
C ASP A 104 4.53 6.30 9.85
N LEU A 105 5.47 6.73 10.70
CA LEU A 105 6.61 7.55 10.25
C LEU A 105 7.56 6.75 9.34
N PHE A 106 7.80 5.49 9.68
CA PHE A 106 8.61 4.57 8.89
C PHE A 106 8.05 4.39 7.48
N ILE A 107 6.74 4.18 7.35
CA ILE A 107 6.07 4.07 6.04
C ILE A 107 6.24 5.37 5.25
N ALA A 108 6.00 6.53 5.88
CA ALA A 108 6.08 7.83 5.23
C ALA A 108 7.50 8.13 4.72
N LYS A 109 8.53 7.87 5.53
CA LYS A 109 9.94 7.99 5.14
C LYS A 109 10.31 7.00 4.02
N GLY A 110 9.76 5.80 4.06
CA GLY A 110 9.91 4.79 3.00
C GLY A 110 9.37 5.28 1.66
N LEU A 111 8.16 5.84 1.66
CA LEU A 111 7.56 6.46 0.47
C LEU A 111 8.37 7.66 -0.02
N GLN A 112 8.82 8.54 0.88
CA GLN A 112 9.67 9.67 0.51
C GLN A 112 10.97 9.21 -0.15
N THR A 113 11.64 8.22 0.42
CA THR A 113 12.84 7.62 -0.14
C THR A 113 12.55 6.99 -1.51
N PHE A 114 11.42 6.30 -1.65
CA PHE A 114 10.99 5.70 -2.91
C PHE A 114 10.82 6.74 -4.02
N PHE A 115 10.13 7.86 -3.74
CA PHE A 115 9.93 8.93 -4.72
C PHE A 115 11.24 9.66 -5.09
N ASN A 116 12.08 9.97 -4.10
CA ASN A 116 13.39 10.60 -4.34
C ASN A 116 14.28 9.74 -5.25
N LYS A 117 14.23 8.40 -5.10
CA LYS A 117 14.98 7.47 -5.95
C LYS A 117 14.49 7.42 -7.40
N ARG A 118 13.21 7.69 -7.66
CA ARG A 118 12.64 7.71 -9.03
C ARG A 118 13.04 8.93 -9.84
N ARG A 119 13.64 9.97 -9.22
CA ARG A 119 14.13 11.21 -9.84
C ARG A 119 13.10 11.85 -10.78
N GLY A 120 12.33 12.83 -10.29
CA GLY A 120 11.36 13.56 -11.11
C GLY A 120 10.62 14.66 -10.34
N SER A 121 9.55 15.21 -10.92
CA SER A 121 8.72 16.29 -10.33
C SER A 121 7.94 15.90 -9.06
N GLN A 122 8.10 14.66 -8.58
CA GLN A 122 7.36 14.11 -7.44
C GLN A 122 8.06 14.29 -6.09
N ASP A 123 9.28 14.84 -6.05
CA ASP A 123 9.98 15.17 -4.81
C ASP A 123 9.15 16.13 -3.92
N GLN A 124 8.41 17.04 -4.55
CA GLN A 124 7.49 17.93 -3.84
C GLN A 124 6.31 17.16 -3.25
N SER A 125 5.72 16.23 -4.01
CA SER A 125 4.62 15.36 -3.53
C SER A 125 5.03 14.52 -2.33
N ALA A 126 6.29 14.06 -2.29
CA ALA A 126 6.84 13.33 -1.14
C ALA A 126 6.96 14.21 0.12
N ARG A 127 7.40 15.46 -0.02
CA ARG A 127 7.43 16.43 1.09
C ARG A 127 6.02 16.80 1.57
N ASP A 128 5.12 17.05 0.64
CA ASP A 128 3.73 17.42 0.93
C ASP A 128 2.99 16.29 1.64
N PHE A 129 3.25 15.03 1.26
CA PHE A 129 2.65 13.86 1.91
C PHE A 129 2.96 13.81 3.41
N MET A 130 4.19 14.16 3.81
CA MET A 130 4.54 14.17 5.23
C MET A 130 3.72 15.21 6.01
N GLY A 131 3.63 16.42 5.46
CA GLY A 131 2.83 17.50 6.04
C GLY A 131 1.33 17.18 6.09
N VAL A 132 0.80 16.35 5.18
CA VAL A 132 -0.57 15.84 5.26
C VAL A 132 -0.74 14.92 6.47
N LEU A 133 0.18 13.98 6.70
CA LEU A 133 0.07 13.07 7.85
C LEU A 133 0.17 13.82 9.19
N ASP A 134 1.06 14.80 9.30
CA ASP A 134 1.19 15.64 10.51
C ASP A 134 -0.10 16.41 10.79
N LYS A 135 -0.76 16.94 9.74
CA LYS A 135 -2.06 17.63 9.87
C LYS A 135 -3.21 16.68 10.21
N MET A 136 -3.16 15.43 9.72
CA MET A 136 -4.20 14.43 10.01
C MET A 136 -4.05 13.80 11.41
N CYS A 137 -2.82 13.71 11.93
CA CYS A 137 -2.48 13.00 13.16
C CYS A 137 -2.00 13.95 14.26
N THR A 138 -2.94 14.74 14.79
CA THR A 138 -2.65 15.70 15.88
C THR A 138 -2.69 15.10 17.28
N TYR A 139 -3.09 13.83 17.41
CA TYR A 139 -3.41 13.17 18.68
C TYR A 139 -2.40 12.13 19.14
N ARG A 140 -1.36 11.86 18.33
CA ARG A 140 -0.22 10.98 18.68
C ARG A 140 0.95 11.27 17.75
N CYS A 141 2.15 10.89 18.17
CA CYS A 141 3.30 10.85 17.28
C CYS A 141 3.13 9.75 16.22
N LEU A 142 3.64 9.96 15.02
CA LEU A 142 3.61 8.97 13.94
C LEU A 142 4.49 7.74 14.21
N GLU A 143 5.48 7.86 15.11
CA GLU A 143 6.34 6.76 15.57
C GLU A 143 5.68 5.86 16.60
N ALA A 144 4.54 6.28 17.17
CA ALA A 144 3.93 5.56 18.29
C ALA A 144 3.33 4.21 17.88
N THR A 145 2.78 4.13 16.68
CA THR A 145 2.14 2.92 16.14
C THR A 145 1.85 3.10 14.65
N THR A 146 1.49 1.99 14.01
CA THR A 146 0.81 1.94 12.71
C THR A 146 -0.69 2.13 12.85
N GLY A 147 -1.34 2.73 11.86
CA GLY A 147 -2.80 2.77 11.80
C GLY A 147 -3.36 3.86 10.90
N LEU A 148 -2.63 4.98 10.79
CA LEU A 148 -2.97 6.11 9.95
C LEU A 148 -2.86 5.75 8.47
N GLN A 149 -1.87 4.94 8.09
CA GLN A 149 -1.74 4.38 6.75
C GLN A 149 -2.21 2.92 6.76
N ALA A 150 -3.37 2.66 6.16
CA ALA A 150 -3.98 1.32 6.14
C ALA A 150 -3.34 0.41 5.10
N TYR A 151 -3.22 0.91 3.87
CA TYR A 151 -2.65 0.19 2.73
C TYR A 151 -1.85 1.12 1.83
N ILE A 152 -0.84 0.56 1.17
CA ILE A 152 -0.22 1.15 -0.02
C ILE A 152 -0.57 0.25 -1.20
N SER A 153 -1.39 0.73 -2.12
CA SER A 153 -1.74 -0.05 -3.31
C SER A 153 -0.82 0.25 -4.47
N CYS A 154 -0.47 -0.76 -5.24
CA CYS A 154 0.47 -0.68 -6.35
C CYS A 154 -0.10 -1.39 -7.59
N LYS A 155 -0.05 -0.74 -8.74
CA LYS A 155 -0.23 -1.41 -10.05
C LYS A 155 0.95 -1.04 -10.95
N ILE A 156 1.29 -1.91 -11.90
CA ILE A 156 2.30 -1.58 -12.91
C ILE A 156 1.56 -1.15 -14.17
N GLU A 157 1.86 0.07 -14.65
CA GLU A 157 1.36 0.61 -15.91
C GLU A 157 2.56 1.16 -16.69
N ASN A 158 2.67 0.81 -17.97
CA ASN A 158 3.78 1.25 -18.84
C ASN A 158 5.17 1.04 -18.21
N ASP A 159 5.40 -0.14 -17.64
CA ASP A 159 6.64 -0.52 -16.95
C ASP A 159 7.01 0.39 -15.76
N SER A 160 6.02 1.04 -15.15
CA SER A 160 6.20 1.94 -14.02
C SER A 160 5.16 1.68 -12.94
N LEU A 161 5.57 1.75 -11.67
CA LEU A 161 4.71 1.54 -10.52
C LEU A 161 3.83 2.76 -10.24
N GLU A 162 2.52 2.62 -10.33
CA GLU A 162 1.57 3.60 -9.81
C GLU A 162 1.18 3.23 -8.38
N ILE A 163 1.28 4.21 -7.47
CA ILE A 163 1.03 4.02 -6.04
C ILE A 163 -0.20 4.81 -5.58
N THR A 164 -0.95 4.26 -4.63
CA THR A 164 -2.01 4.98 -3.91
C THR A 164 -1.96 4.65 -2.43
N SER A 165 -1.84 5.67 -1.58
CA SER A 165 -1.91 5.53 -0.12
C SER A 165 -3.36 5.60 0.37
N TYR A 166 -3.76 4.63 1.20
CA TYR A 166 -5.05 4.60 1.87
C TYR A 166 -4.89 5.07 3.31
N LEU A 167 -5.37 6.29 3.60
CA LEU A 167 -5.28 6.88 4.92
C LEU A 167 -6.54 6.55 5.73
N SER A 168 -6.35 6.10 6.97
CA SER A 168 -7.40 6.00 7.97
C SER A 168 -7.41 7.28 8.80
N PRO A 169 -8.55 7.95 8.98
CA PRO A 169 -8.60 9.10 9.86
C PRO A 169 -8.47 8.72 11.34
N GLU A 170 -8.62 7.43 11.71
CA GLU A 170 -8.67 6.93 13.09
C GLU A 170 -9.59 7.74 14.03
N ILE A 171 -10.80 8.06 13.56
CA ILE A 171 -11.79 8.85 14.32
C ILE A 171 -12.18 8.20 15.66
N TYR A 172 -11.93 6.91 15.87
CA TYR A 172 -12.23 6.20 17.12
C TYR A 172 -10.97 5.92 17.96
N ASN A 173 -9.83 6.54 17.63
CA ASN A 173 -8.65 6.43 18.48
C ASN A 173 -8.88 7.22 19.78
N ASP A 174 -8.77 6.57 20.94
CA ASP A 174 -9.03 7.20 22.24
C ASP A 174 -8.21 8.47 22.46
N ARG A 175 -6.97 8.49 21.96
CA ARG A 175 -6.08 9.66 22.12
C ARG A 175 -6.59 10.91 21.40
N ARG A 176 -7.47 10.73 20.41
CA ARG A 176 -8.03 11.83 19.61
C ARG A 176 -9.04 12.68 20.38
N TRP A 177 -9.74 12.06 21.32
CA TRP A 177 -10.77 12.72 22.11
C TRP A 177 -10.37 12.91 23.57
N SER A 178 -9.24 12.36 23.98
CA SER A 178 -8.66 12.59 25.30
C SER A 178 -8.04 13.99 25.38
N HIS A 179 -8.87 15.02 25.26
CA HIS A 179 -8.56 16.35 25.75
C HIS A 179 -9.06 16.44 27.21
N GLY A 180 -8.12 16.42 28.16
CA GLY A 180 -8.37 16.85 29.54
C GLY A 180 -9.31 15.99 30.37
N LYS A 181 -8.93 14.76 30.74
CA LYS A 181 -9.28 14.32 32.10
C LYS A 181 -8.27 14.97 33.05
N PRO A 182 -8.69 15.86 33.96
CA PRO A 182 -7.83 16.21 35.07
C PRO A 182 -7.50 14.91 35.79
N THR A 183 -6.23 14.65 36.02
CA THR A 183 -5.81 13.68 37.03
C THR A 183 -6.46 14.12 38.34
N ILE A 184 -7.39 13.31 38.87
CA ILE A 184 -7.81 13.39 40.27
C ILE A 184 -6.79 12.63 41.09
#